data_AF-A0A7X7L2K0-F1
#
_entry.id   AF-A0A7X7L2K0-F1
#
_cell.length_a   1.000
_cell.length_b   1.000
_cell.length_c   1.000
_cell.angle_alpha   90.00
_cell.angle_beta   90.00
_cell.angle_gamma   90.00
#
_symmetry.space_group_name_H-M   'P 1'
#
loop_
_entity.id
_entity.type
_entity.pdbx_description
1 polymer ?
#
loop_
_entity_poly.entity_id
_entity_poly.type
_entity_poly.pdbx_seq_one_letter_code
_entity_poly.pdbx_strand_id
1 'polypeptide(L)'
;MSDHSESHSPNTVDQKSVLQDPLIKRVINEDPLFRFLFKWRRPLVWALVLVACLAYIQFHLNQSRQENKNRGADLYAEVRKEFLLLERLDKELADKKDESDQEKERLTQELKSVKDRLNGKLDALQDQKEPYRKIGQAYRALTAVKTGDPKQFESLMSQLDLDRELASVASEEALYVELPALLLARALLDHEEGVEMGKRTLRTLSQKAKYVRVSAALTLSTIAQSEGERAEALALLQQIQKDLPEQGSLIEHQLIEMETATTSGEAETDSAQSQS
;
A
#
# COMPACT_ATOMS: atom_id res chain seq x y z
N MET A 1 4.10 100.76 -2.61
CA MET A 1 2.70 100.31 -2.50
C MET A 1 2.28 99.93 -3.92
N SER A 2 2.75 98.83 -4.50
CA SER A 2 2.56 97.41 -4.09
C SER A 2 1.06 97.08 -4.17
N ASP A 3 0.53 96.15 -4.96
CA ASP A 3 1.11 95.04 -5.70
C ASP A 3 0.17 94.58 -6.83
N HIS A 4 0.74 93.99 -7.87
CA HIS A 4 0.11 93.00 -8.74
C HIS A 4 -0.32 91.77 -7.92
N SER A 5 -1.39 91.07 -8.33
CA SER A 5 -1.26 89.71 -8.88
C SER A 5 -2.64 89.08 -9.06
N GLU A 6 -2.95 88.77 -10.32
CA GLU A 6 -3.80 87.65 -10.67
C GLU A 6 -3.30 86.39 -9.96
N SER A 7 -4.20 85.63 -9.36
CA SER A 7 -3.99 84.19 -9.18
C SER A 7 -5.28 83.46 -9.56
N HIS A 8 -5.35 83.09 -10.83
CA HIS A 8 -6.19 81.99 -11.25
C HIS A 8 -5.59 80.71 -10.65
N SER A 9 -6.24 80.17 -9.61
CA SER A 9 -6.00 78.79 -9.18
C SER A 9 -7.06 77.87 -9.78
N PRO A 10 -6.66 76.66 -10.20
CA PRO A 10 -7.44 75.80 -11.06
C PRO A 10 -8.55 75.10 -10.28
N ASN A 11 -9.69 74.93 -10.95
CA ASN A 11 -10.83 74.14 -10.51
C ASN A 11 -10.37 72.80 -9.94
N THR A 12 -10.38 72.67 -8.61
CA THR A 12 -10.46 71.37 -7.95
C THR A 12 -11.85 70.83 -8.23
N VAL A 13 -11.97 70.08 -9.33
CA VAL A 13 -13.17 69.30 -9.64
C VAL A 13 -13.37 68.32 -8.48
N ASP A 14 -14.31 68.68 -7.62
CA ASP A 14 -14.74 67.88 -6.49
C ASP A 14 -15.29 66.55 -7.03
N GLN A 15 -14.48 65.48 -6.98
CA GLN A 15 -14.83 64.16 -7.52
C GLN A 15 -16.13 63.59 -6.91
N LYS A 16 -16.57 64.11 -5.76
CA LYS A 16 -17.86 63.76 -5.14
C LYS A 16 -19.07 64.43 -5.78
N SER A 17 -18.91 65.56 -6.49
CA SER A 17 -20.01 66.28 -7.14
C SER A 17 -20.34 65.72 -8.53
N VAL A 18 -19.34 65.21 -9.25
CA VAL A 18 -19.50 64.60 -10.59
C VAL A 18 -20.36 63.32 -10.53
N LEU A 19 -20.27 62.54 -9.45
CA LEU A 19 -21.10 61.33 -9.26
C LEU A 19 -22.54 61.63 -8.78
N GLN A 20 -22.84 62.89 -8.46
CA GLN A 20 -24.18 63.33 -8.04
C GLN A 20 -24.92 64.11 -9.13
N ASP A 21 -24.26 64.40 -10.25
CA ASP A 21 -24.85 65.12 -11.38
C ASP A 21 -26.03 64.32 -11.98
N PRO A 22 -27.26 64.88 -12.04
CA PRO A 22 -28.44 64.20 -12.55
C PRO A 22 -28.29 63.71 -14.00
N LEU A 23 -27.43 64.34 -14.80
CA LEU A 23 -27.15 63.91 -16.19
C LEU A 23 -26.32 62.62 -16.21
N ILE A 24 -25.29 62.52 -15.35
CA ILE A 24 -24.45 61.32 -15.23
C ILE A 24 -25.25 60.17 -14.60
N LYS A 25 -26.13 60.45 -13.64
CA LYS A 25 -27.09 59.47 -13.10
C LYS A 25 -28.08 58.93 -14.15
N ARG A 26 -28.47 59.75 -15.13
CA ARG A 26 -29.37 59.33 -16.21
C ARG A 26 -28.65 58.44 -17.22
N VAL A 27 -27.43 58.81 -17.61
CA VAL A 27 -26.58 58.02 -18.52
C VAL A 27 -26.21 56.67 -17.90
N ILE A 28 -25.88 56.62 -16.61
CA ILE A 28 -25.62 55.36 -15.88
C ILE A 28 -26.88 54.47 -15.79
N ASN A 29 -28.08 55.07 -15.74
CA ASN A 29 -29.34 54.32 -15.69
C ASN A 29 -29.84 53.89 -17.08
N GLU A 30 -29.35 54.47 -18.17
CA GLU A 30 -29.72 54.15 -19.55
C GLU A 30 -28.73 53.18 -20.21
N ASP A 31 -27.52 53.04 -19.66
CA ASP A 31 -26.55 52.06 -20.14
C ASP A 31 -26.99 50.61 -19.81
N PRO A 32 -27.18 49.75 -20.82
CA PRO A 32 -27.62 48.37 -20.63
C PRO A 32 -26.68 47.55 -19.74
N LEU A 33 -25.38 47.88 -19.71
CA LEU A 33 -24.40 47.20 -18.86
C LEU A 33 -24.59 47.53 -17.37
N PHE A 34 -24.84 48.80 -17.04
CA PHE A 34 -25.06 49.23 -15.66
C PHE A 34 -26.40 48.77 -15.11
N ARG A 35 -27.47 48.73 -15.93
CA ARG A 35 -28.75 48.11 -15.55
C ARG A 35 -28.61 46.62 -15.26
N PHE A 36 -27.86 45.90 -16.08
CA PHE A 36 -27.58 44.49 -15.88
C PHE A 36 -26.76 44.28 -14.59
N LEU A 37 -25.67 45.01 -14.40
CA LEU A 37 -24.84 44.94 -13.20
C LEU A 37 -25.62 45.30 -11.93
N PHE A 38 -26.46 46.34 -11.92
CA PHE A 38 -27.25 46.70 -10.74
C PHE A 38 -28.35 45.68 -10.41
N LYS A 39 -29.01 45.11 -11.44
CA LYS A 39 -30.02 44.06 -11.26
C LYS A 39 -29.39 42.74 -10.79
N TRP A 40 -28.23 42.40 -11.32
CA TRP A 40 -27.52 41.15 -11.05
C TRP A 40 -26.40 41.27 -10.01
N ARG A 41 -26.19 42.43 -9.38
CA ARG A 41 -25.13 42.62 -8.37
C ARG A 41 -25.22 41.61 -7.23
N ARG A 42 -26.43 41.34 -6.74
CA ARG A 42 -26.66 40.39 -5.64
C ARG A 42 -26.33 38.96 -6.08
N PRO A 43 -26.89 38.41 -7.17
CA PRO A 43 -26.54 37.06 -7.62
C PRO A 43 -25.06 36.94 -8.05
N LEU A 44 -24.45 37.98 -8.64
CA LEU A 44 -23.02 37.98 -8.97
C LEU A 44 -22.13 37.93 -7.73
N VAL A 45 -22.46 38.71 -6.69
CA VAL A 45 -21.74 38.64 -5.40
C VAL A 45 -21.92 37.27 -4.75
N TRP A 46 -23.14 36.72 -4.75
CA TRP A 46 -23.37 35.36 -4.25
C TRP A 46 -22.60 34.30 -5.04
N ALA A 47 -22.55 34.40 -6.37
CA ALA A 47 -21.76 33.51 -7.20
C ALA A 47 -20.26 33.63 -6.89
N LEU A 48 -19.75 34.83 -6.71
CA LEU A 48 -18.35 35.08 -6.37
C LEU A 48 -18.01 34.53 -4.97
N VAL A 49 -18.89 34.72 -3.98
CA VAL A 49 -18.74 34.13 -2.64
C VAL A 49 -18.76 32.61 -2.73
N LEU A 50 -19.66 32.02 -3.52
CA LEU A 50 -19.76 30.57 -3.68
C LEU A 50 -18.52 29.98 -4.35
N VAL A 51 -18.00 30.63 -5.39
CA VAL A 51 -16.73 30.26 -6.03
C VAL A 51 -15.56 30.40 -5.06
N ALA A 52 -15.50 31.48 -4.26
CA ALA A 52 -14.47 31.66 -3.25
C ALA A 52 -14.55 30.58 -2.14
N CYS A 53 -15.75 30.23 -1.68
CA CYS A 53 -15.95 29.13 -0.74
C CYS A 53 -15.51 27.79 -1.32
N LEU A 54 -15.88 27.47 -2.57
CA LEU A 54 -15.46 26.24 -3.24
C LEU A 54 -13.94 26.19 -3.44
N ALA A 55 -13.33 27.30 -3.84
CA ALA A 55 -11.88 27.42 -3.98
C ALA A 55 -11.16 27.25 -2.64
N TYR A 56 -11.67 27.87 -1.57
CA TYR A 56 -11.14 27.73 -0.21
C TYR A 56 -11.23 26.28 0.29
N ILE A 57 -12.38 25.64 0.09
CA ILE A 57 -12.58 24.22 0.43
C ILE A 57 -11.59 23.35 -0.36
N GLN A 58 -11.45 23.55 -1.67
CA GLN A 58 -10.50 22.79 -2.48
C GLN A 58 -9.05 23.02 -2.05
N PHE A 59 -8.68 24.26 -1.73
CA PHE A 59 -7.34 24.61 -1.26
C PHE A 59 -7.01 23.87 0.04
N HIS A 60 -7.90 23.94 1.04
CA HIS A 60 -7.70 23.23 2.31
C HIS A 60 -7.71 21.70 2.15
N LEU A 61 -8.60 21.17 1.32
CA LEU A 61 -8.61 19.74 1.02
C LEU A 61 -7.31 19.29 0.35
N ASN A 62 -6.77 20.09 -0.57
CA ASN A 62 -5.51 19.77 -1.24
C ASN A 62 -4.32 19.88 -0.28
N GLN A 63 -4.29 20.91 0.56
CA GLN A 63 -3.27 21.06 1.59
C GLN A 63 -3.27 19.88 2.57
N SER A 64 -4.44 19.52 3.13
CA SER A 64 -4.55 18.37 4.03
C SER A 64 -4.22 17.05 3.33
N ARG A 65 -4.56 16.90 2.04
CA ARG A 65 -4.14 15.72 1.25
C ARG A 65 -2.63 15.65 1.11
N GLN A 66 -1.95 16.77 0.90
CA GLN A 66 -0.51 16.81 0.74
C GLN A 66 0.22 16.60 2.06
N GLU A 67 -0.25 17.18 3.15
CA GLU A 67 0.25 16.94 4.51
C GLU A 67 0.10 15.46 4.90
N ASN A 68 -1.05 14.84 4.61
CA ASN A 68 -1.25 13.41 4.86
C ASN A 68 -0.32 12.52 4.01
N LYS A 69 -0.06 12.88 2.75
CA LYS A 69 0.90 12.16 1.89
C LYS A 69 2.32 12.26 2.45
N ASN A 70 2.75 13.45 2.84
CA ASN A 70 4.07 13.67 3.43
C ASN A 70 4.21 12.87 4.72
N ARG A 71 3.22 12.94 5.61
CA ARG A 71 3.19 12.17 6.86
C ARG A 71 3.25 10.66 6.62
N GLY A 72 2.51 10.15 5.64
CA GLY A 72 2.57 8.74 5.24
C GLY A 72 3.95 8.33 4.71
N ALA A 73 4.58 9.19 3.89
CA ALA A 73 5.92 8.97 3.37
C ALA A 73 7.00 8.98 4.46
N ASP A 74 6.91 9.92 5.41
CA ASP A 74 7.82 10.02 6.55
C ASP A 74 7.69 8.79 7.46
N LEU A 75 6.46 8.41 7.79
CA LEU A 75 6.18 7.18 8.56
C LEU A 75 6.73 5.93 7.85
N TYR A 76 6.57 5.84 6.53
CA TYR A 76 7.16 4.75 5.75
C TYR A 76 8.69 4.71 5.85
N ALA A 77 9.36 5.86 5.69
CA ALA A 77 10.81 5.95 5.80
C ALA A 77 11.29 5.52 7.20
N GLU A 78 10.54 5.89 8.24
CA GLU A 78 10.81 5.46 9.60
C GLU A 78 10.60 3.97 9.82
N VAL A 79 9.50 3.38 9.33
CA VAL A 79 9.23 1.93 9.39
C VAL A 79 10.38 1.16 8.74
N ARG A 80 10.79 1.58 7.54
CA ARG A 80 11.92 0.96 6.82
C ARG A 80 13.21 1.04 7.64
N LYS A 81 13.50 2.19 8.25
CA LYS A 81 14.70 2.38 9.06
C LYS A 81 14.71 1.48 10.30
N GLU A 82 13.60 1.42 11.03
CA GLU A 82 13.49 0.57 12.23
C GLU A 82 13.54 -0.91 11.87
N PHE A 83 12.94 -1.32 10.75
CA PHE A 83 13.03 -2.71 10.26
C PHE A 83 14.49 -3.11 9.93
N LEU A 84 15.24 -2.24 9.26
CA LEU A 84 16.67 -2.50 8.98
C LEU A 84 17.52 -2.52 10.26
N LEU A 85 17.15 -1.73 11.26
CA LEU A 85 17.81 -1.75 12.57
C LEU A 85 17.52 -3.07 13.30
N LEU A 86 16.27 -3.54 13.27
CA LEU A 86 15.88 -4.84 13.82
C LEU A 86 16.71 -5.96 13.20
N GLU A 87 16.85 -5.98 11.87
CA GLU A 87 17.65 -6.98 11.17
C GLU A 87 19.14 -6.93 11.54
N ARG A 88 19.70 -5.73 11.72
CA ARG A 88 21.09 -5.58 12.16
C ARG A 88 21.30 -6.10 13.57
N LEU A 89 20.42 -5.75 14.51
CA LEU A 89 20.53 -6.17 15.91
C LEU A 89 20.34 -7.67 16.05
N ASP A 90 19.41 -8.25 15.31
CA ASP A 90 19.17 -9.70 15.30
C ASP A 90 20.41 -10.46 14.79
N LYS A 91 21.05 -9.95 13.73
CA LYS A 91 22.32 -10.49 13.24
C LYS A 91 23.46 -10.33 14.24
N GLU A 92 23.59 -9.16 14.87
CA GLU A 92 24.63 -8.91 15.88
C GLU A 92 24.46 -9.83 17.10
N LEU A 93 23.22 -10.09 17.51
CA LEU A 93 22.91 -11.04 18.58
C LEU A 93 23.26 -12.49 18.18
N ALA A 94 23.00 -12.88 16.93
CA ALA A 94 23.39 -14.18 16.40
C ALA A 94 24.91 -14.35 16.30
N ASP A 95 25.64 -13.31 15.91
CA ASP A 95 27.10 -13.33 15.78
C ASP A 95 27.79 -13.32 17.15
N LYS A 96 27.16 -12.71 18.18
CA LYS A 96 27.68 -12.63 19.57
C LYS A 96 27.28 -13.82 20.45
N LYS A 97 27.01 -14.98 19.86
CA LYS A 97 26.54 -16.19 20.56
C LYS A 97 27.49 -16.66 21.69
N ASP A 98 28.76 -16.28 21.65
CA ASP A 98 29.81 -16.67 22.60
C ASP A 98 30.30 -15.53 23.54
N GLU A 99 29.70 -14.34 23.48
CA GLU A 99 30.08 -13.21 24.35
C GLU A 99 29.29 -13.13 25.67
N SER A 100 29.73 -12.21 26.56
CA SER A 100 29.23 -11.98 27.92
C SER A 100 27.70 -11.85 27.99
N ASP A 101 27.09 -12.52 28.97
CA ASP A 101 25.63 -12.53 29.20
C ASP A 101 25.03 -11.12 29.36
N GLN A 102 25.80 -10.17 29.89
CA GLN A 102 25.37 -8.76 30.01
C GLN A 102 25.17 -8.07 28.66
N GLU A 103 25.98 -8.40 27.65
CA GLU A 103 25.90 -7.77 26.34
C GLU A 103 24.73 -8.36 25.54
N LYS A 104 24.51 -9.67 25.66
CA LYS A 104 23.31 -10.33 25.13
C LYS A 104 22.04 -9.78 25.73
N GLU A 105 22.02 -9.54 27.04
CA GLU A 105 20.84 -8.98 27.71
C GLU A 105 20.53 -7.55 27.25
N ARG A 106 21.58 -6.73 27.05
CA ARG A 106 21.43 -5.39 26.47
C ARG A 106 20.89 -5.43 25.03
N LEU A 107 21.46 -6.26 24.16
CA LEU A 107 21.01 -6.41 22.77
C LEU A 107 19.57 -6.94 22.71
N THR A 108 19.21 -7.88 23.58
CA THR A 108 17.84 -8.42 23.67
C THR A 108 16.84 -7.34 24.09
N GLN A 109 17.19 -6.52 25.08
CA GLN A 109 16.36 -5.38 25.50
C GLN A 109 16.22 -4.34 24.38
N GLU A 110 17.31 -4.03 23.67
CA GLU A 110 17.29 -3.10 22.56
C GLU A 110 16.41 -3.62 21.42
N LEU A 111 16.56 -4.90 21.04
CA LEU A 111 15.76 -5.57 20.02
C LEU A 111 14.27 -5.53 20.38
N LYS A 112 13.91 -5.81 21.64
CA LYS A 112 12.54 -5.66 22.13
C LYS A 112 12.03 -4.24 21.98
N SER A 113 12.82 -3.24 22.37
CA SER A 113 12.43 -1.82 22.25
C SER A 113 12.22 -1.40 20.80
N VAL A 114 13.09 -1.85 19.88
CA VAL A 114 12.97 -1.58 18.44
C VAL A 114 11.72 -2.23 17.87
N LYS A 115 11.42 -3.47 18.27
CA LYS A 115 10.20 -4.19 17.89
C LYS A 115 8.94 -3.43 18.33
N ASP A 116 8.90 -2.96 19.58
CA ASP A 116 7.74 -2.21 20.10
C ASP A 116 7.56 -0.88 19.36
N ARG A 117 8.65 -0.15 19.09
CA ARG A 117 8.60 1.08 18.27
C ARG A 117 8.13 0.80 16.85
N LEU A 118 8.63 -0.27 16.22
CA LEU A 118 8.24 -0.67 14.88
C LEU A 118 6.74 -1.00 14.82
N ASN A 119 6.23 -1.78 15.78
CA ASN A 119 4.81 -2.10 15.88
C ASN A 119 3.94 -0.85 16.00
N GLY A 120 4.29 0.08 16.90
CA GLY A 120 3.56 1.34 17.04
C GLY A 120 3.56 2.19 15.77
N LYS A 121 4.64 2.17 14.97
CA LYS A 121 4.71 2.84 13.67
C LYS A 121 3.88 2.13 12.60
N LEU A 122 3.85 0.80 12.62
CA LEU A 122 3.02 0.00 11.71
C LEU A 122 1.52 0.22 11.98
N ASP A 123 1.14 0.38 13.26
CA ASP A 123 -0.22 0.78 13.65
C ASP A 123 -0.58 2.16 13.09
N ALA A 124 0.30 3.14 13.25
CA ALA A 124 0.10 4.48 12.70
C ALA A 124 0.04 4.50 11.16
N LEU A 125 0.69 3.55 10.49
CA LEU A 125 0.66 3.40 9.03
C LEU A 125 -0.65 2.75 8.55
N GLN A 126 -1.29 1.93 9.38
CA GLN A 126 -2.57 1.29 9.07
C GLN A 126 -3.72 2.31 8.95
N ASP A 127 -3.63 3.41 9.72
CA ASP A 127 -4.57 4.52 9.68
C ASP A 127 -4.40 5.43 8.45
N GLN A 128 -3.34 5.22 7.66
CA GLN A 128 -3.09 5.99 6.44
C GLN A 128 -3.91 5.48 5.26
N LYS A 129 -4.14 6.37 4.28
CA LYS A 129 -4.77 5.98 3.01
C LYS A 129 -3.84 5.09 2.17
N GLU A 130 -4.44 4.36 1.24
CA GLU A 130 -3.68 3.63 0.20
C GLU A 130 -2.68 4.54 -0.53
N PRO A 131 -1.48 4.05 -0.87
CA PRO A 131 -1.00 2.67 -0.78
C PRO A 131 -0.30 2.31 0.56
N TYR A 132 -0.16 3.27 1.47
CA TYR A 132 0.64 3.10 2.68
C TYR A 132 0.11 1.99 3.59
N ARG A 133 -1.22 1.85 3.67
CA ARG A 133 -1.86 0.77 4.44
C ARG A 133 -1.39 -0.62 4.00
N LYS A 134 -1.41 -0.91 2.69
CA LYS A 134 -0.94 -2.19 2.12
C LYS A 134 0.55 -2.42 2.38
N ILE A 135 1.36 -1.38 2.24
CA ILE A 135 2.80 -1.45 2.55
C ILE A 135 3.01 -1.78 4.03
N GLY A 136 2.21 -1.20 4.93
CA GLY A 136 2.25 -1.52 6.36
C GLY A 136 1.92 -2.97 6.66
N GLN A 137 0.91 -3.52 5.99
CA GLN A 137 0.58 -4.95 6.08
C GLN A 137 1.74 -5.83 5.63
N ALA A 138 2.45 -5.45 4.56
CA ALA A 138 3.63 -6.17 4.11
C ALA A 138 4.77 -6.16 5.13
N TYR A 139 5.06 -5.01 5.74
CA TYR A 139 6.07 -4.94 6.81
C TYR A 139 5.65 -5.68 8.08
N ARG A 140 4.34 -5.68 8.42
CA ARG A 140 3.82 -6.51 9.52
C ARG A 140 4.04 -7.99 9.26
N ALA A 141 3.74 -8.46 8.06
CA ALA A 141 4.02 -9.84 7.67
C ALA A 141 5.52 -10.17 7.80
N LEU A 142 6.40 -9.33 7.26
CA LEU A 142 7.85 -9.50 7.37
C LEU A 142 8.34 -9.53 8.82
N THR A 143 7.82 -8.61 9.64
CA THR A 143 8.19 -8.50 11.06
C THR A 143 7.72 -9.72 11.82
N ALA A 144 6.48 -10.16 11.58
CA ALA A 144 5.95 -11.38 12.17
C ALA A 144 6.86 -12.55 11.81
N VAL A 145 7.10 -12.80 10.52
CA VAL A 145 7.89 -13.95 10.03
C VAL A 145 9.27 -13.96 10.69
N LYS A 146 9.91 -12.80 10.81
CA LYS A 146 11.20 -12.65 11.51
C LYS A 146 11.11 -13.00 12.99
N THR A 147 10.03 -12.62 13.66
CA THR A 147 9.88 -12.87 15.09
C THR A 147 9.42 -14.28 15.43
N GLY A 148 8.95 -15.06 14.45
CA GLY A 148 8.55 -16.45 14.64
C GLY A 148 7.34 -16.64 15.57
N ASP A 149 6.44 -15.66 15.67
CA ASP A 149 5.24 -15.75 16.52
C ASP A 149 4.05 -16.31 15.70
N PRO A 150 3.70 -17.60 15.85
CA PRO A 150 2.65 -18.24 15.05
C PRO A 150 1.28 -17.57 15.22
N LYS A 151 0.96 -17.07 16.42
CA LYS A 151 -0.33 -16.40 16.67
C LYS A 151 -0.49 -15.12 15.85
N GLN A 152 0.62 -14.44 15.60
CA GLN A 152 0.61 -13.26 14.72
C GLN A 152 0.37 -13.65 13.27
N PHE A 153 0.88 -14.81 12.82
CA PHE A 153 0.63 -15.28 11.46
C PHE A 153 -0.84 -15.54 11.22
N GLU A 154 -1.50 -16.24 12.14
CA GLU A 154 -2.93 -16.55 12.02
C GLU A 154 -3.79 -15.29 12.07
N SER A 155 -3.47 -14.35 12.97
CA SER A 155 -4.16 -13.07 13.07
C SER A 155 -4.03 -12.25 11.79
N LEU A 156 -2.82 -12.15 11.23
CA LEU A 156 -2.59 -11.42 9.98
C LEU A 156 -3.23 -12.13 8.77
N MET A 157 -3.19 -13.47 8.75
CA MET A 157 -3.77 -14.25 7.66
C MET A 157 -5.30 -14.19 7.66
N SER A 158 -5.93 -14.26 8.84
CA SER A 158 -7.39 -14.14 8.97
C SER A 158 -7.94 -12.75 8.61
N GLN A 159 -7.12 -11.71 8.76
CA GLN A 159 -7.45 -10.36 8.29
C GLN A 159 -7.34 -10.21 6.76
N LEU A 160 -6.59 -11.10 6.11
CA LEU A 160 -6.33 -11.07 4.69
C LEU A 160 -7.42 -11.87 3.95
N ASP A 161 -8.47 -11.19 3.48
CA ASP A 161 -9.48 -11.80 2.61
C ASP A 161 -8.91 -11.99 1.19
N LEU A 162 -8.01 -12.96 1.05
CA LEU A 162 -7.18 -13.15 -0.13
C LEU A 162 -8.02 -13.35 -1.41
N ASP A 163 -9.13 -14.07 -1.32
CA ASP A 163 -10.00 -14.31 -2.47
C ASP A 163 -10.63 -13.01 -2.99
N ARG A 164 -11.06 -12.13 -2.07
CA ARG A 164 -11.62 -10.83 -2.42
C ARG A 164 -10.55 -9.86 -2.90
N GLU A 165 -9.39 -9.84 -2.24
CA GLU A 165 -8.32 -8.91 -2.58
C GLU A 165 -7.68 -9.26 -3.93
N LEU A 166 -7.41 -10.53 -4.21
CA LEU A 166 -6.87 -10.94 -5.52
C LEU A 166 -7.84 -10.64 -6.68
N ALA A 167 -9.16 -10.67 -6.45
CA ALA A 167 -10.15 -10.37 -7.47
C ALA A 167 -10.37 -8.86 -7.71
N SER A 168 -10.11 -8.02 -6.71
CA SER A 168 -10.47 -6.59 -6.71
C SER A 168 -9.30 -5.64 -6.91
N VAL A 169 -8.07 -6.11 -6.72
CA VAL A 169 -6.88 -5.26 -6.75
C VAL A 169 -6.42 -5.04 -8.19
N ALA A 170 -6.18 -3.77 -8.55
CA ALA A 170 -5.57 -3.41 -9.81
C ALA A 170 -4.20 -4.11 -9.94
N SER A 171 -3.86 -4.56 -11.15
CA SER A 171 -2.68 -5.39 -11.38
C SER A 171 -1.41 -4.88 -10.70
N GLU A 172 -1.15 -3.58 -10.68
CA GLU A 172 0.10 -3.01 -10.14
C GLU A 172 0.19 -3.10 -8.61
N GLU A 173 -0.95 -3.14 -7.92
CA GLU A 173 -1.02 -3.19 -6.47
C GLU A 173 -1.11 -4.62 -5.92
N ALA A 174 -1.32 -5.62 -6.80
CA ALA A 174 -1.54 -7.01 -6.38
C ALA A 174 -0.30 -7.58 -5.67
N LEU A 175 0.90 -7.12 -6.03
CA LEU A 175 2.15 -7.52 -5.38
C LEU A 175 2.15 -7.23 -3.86
N TYR A 176 1.54 -6.12 -3.42
CA TYR A 176 1.51 -5.74 -2.00
C TYR A 176 0.57 -6.62 -1.16
N VAL A 177 -0.31 -7.38 -1.80
CA VAL A 177 -1.19 -8.35 -1.14
C VAL A 177 -0.61 -9.75 -1.26
N GLU A 178 -0.13 -10.09 -2.45
CA GLU A 178 0.39 -11.41 -2.80
C GLU A 178 1.67 -11.77 -2.05
N LEU A 179 2.64 -10.85 -1.97
CA LEU A 179 3.92 -11.13 -1.34
C LEU A 179 3.80 -11.37 0.18
N PRO A 180 3.07 -10.54 0.95
CA PRO A 180 2.83 -10.81 2.37
C PRO A 180 2.10 -12.12 2.60
N ALA A 181 1.08 -12.42 1.78
CA ALA A 181 0.35 -13.69 1.84
C ALA A 181 1.29 -14.88 1.62
N LEU A 182 2.17 -14.82 0.61
CA LEU A 182 3.16 -15.87 0.35
C LEU A 182 4.10 -16.08 1.54
N LEU A 183 4.64 -15.00 2.09
CA LEU A 183 5.60 -15.06 3.21
C LEU A 183 4.98 -15.65 4.47
N LEU A 184 3.78 -15.16 4.84
CA LEU A 184 3.04 -15.69 5.98
C LEU A 184 2.64 -17.15 5.75
N ALA A 185 2.18 -17.51 4.55
CA ALA A 185 1.81 -18.88 4.23
C ALA A 185 3.00 -19.83 4.36
N ARG A 186 4.20 -19.42 3.94
CA ARG A 186 5.43 -20.19 4.14
C ARG A 186 5.81 -20.32 5.61
N ALA A 187 5.78 -19.24 6.38
CA ALA A 187 6.10 -19.30 7.80
C ALA A 187 5.11 -20.16 8.59
N LEU A 188 3.84 -20.21 8.18
CA LEU A 188 2.84 -21.11 8.76
C LEU A 188 3.16 -22.60 8.53
N LEU A 189 3.93 -22.95 7.49
CA LEU A 189 4.34 -24.35 7.25
C LEU A 189 5.33 -24.86 8.30
N ASP A 190 6.06 -23.95 8.95
CA ASP A 190 7.04 -24.32 9.99
C ASP A 190 6.37 -24.65 11.34
N HIS A 191 5.04 -24.51 11.44
CA HIS A 191 4.27 -24.73 12.66
C HIS A 191 3.12 -25.71 12.42
N GLU A 192 3.03 -26.78 13.23
CA GLU A 192 2.02 -27.85 13.07
C GLU A 192 0.58 -27.33 13.00
N GLU A 193 0.22 -26.36 13.85
CA GLU A 193 -1.12 -25.76 13.90
C GLU A 193 -1.46 -24.95 12.62
N GLY A 194 -0.44 -24.40 11.95
CA GLY A 194 -0.57 -23.51 10.80
C GLY A 194 -0.49 -24.18 9.43
N VAL A 195 -0.03 -25.45 9.37
CA VAL A 195 0.31 -26.12 8.10
C VAL A 195 -0.84 -26.11 7.10
N GLU A 196 -2.04 -26.50 7.52
CA GLU A 196 -3.19 -26.60 6.61
C GLU A 196 -3.63 -25.23 6.08
N MET A 197 -3.57 -24.20 6.93
CA MET A 197 -3.85 -22.83 6.51
C MET A 197 -2.77 -22.32 5.54
N GLY A 198 -1.50 -22.62 5.80
CA GLY A 198 -0.38 -22.32 4.90
C GLY A 198 -0.56 -22.97 3.53
N LYS A 199 -0.80 -24.30 3.49
CA LYS A 199 -1.06 -25.06 2.27
C LYS A 199 -2.26 -24.51 1.50
N ARG A 200 -3.39 -24.25 2.17
CA ARG A 200 -4.57 -23.67 1.53
C ARG A 200 -4.28 -22.31 0.91
N THR A 201 -3.54 -21.45 1.61
CA THR A 201 -3.18 -20.13 1.11
C THR A 201 -2.25 -20.22 -0.10
N LEU A 202 -1.24 -21.10 -0.06
CA LEU A 202 -0.36 -21.35 -1.21
C LEU A 202 -1.14 -21.90 -2.42
N ARG A 203 -2.15 -22.73 -2.19
CA ARG A 203 -3.04 -23.22 -3.26
C ARG A 203 -3.81 -22.08 -3.91
N THR A 204 -4.41 -21.19 -3.11
CA THR A 204 -5.08 -19.98 -3.65
C THR A 204 -4.12 -19.09 -4.43
N LEU A 205 -2.91 -18.85 -3.91
CA LEU A 205 -1.89 -18.04 -4.58
C LEU A 205 -1.42 -18.67 -5.90
N SER A 206 -1.13 -19.98 -5.91
CA SER A 206 -0.70 -20.68 -7.14
C SER A 206 -1.77 -20.72 -8.24
N GLN A 207 -3.04 -20.57 -7.88
CA GLN A 207 -4.15 -20.54 -8.85
C GLN A 207 -4.46 -19.13 -9.35
N LYS A 208 -4.49 -18.14 -8.45
CA LYS A 208 -5.07 -16.82 -8.71
C LYS A 208 -4.07 -15.67 -8.71
N ALA A 209 -2.91 -15.83 -8.07
CA ALA A 209 -1.95 -14.75 -7.97
C ALA A 209 -1.31 -14.43 -9.32
N LYS A 210 -0.86 -13.18 -9.48
CA LYS A 210 -0.21 -12.70 -10.69
C LYS A 210 1.31 -12.77 -10.62
N TYR A 211 1.88 -12.37 -9.49
CA TYR A 211 3.33 -12.22 -9.31
C TYR A 211 3.95 -13.40 -8.54
N VAL A 212 3.26 -13.90 -7.52
CA VAL A 212 3.82 -14.97 -6.65
C VAL A 212 3.40 -16.37 -7.06
N ARG A 213 2.68 -16.52 -8.17
CA ARG A 213 2.04 -17.77 -8.63
C ARG A 213 3.02 -18.95 -8.70
N VAL A 214 4.12 -18.78 -9.44
CA VAL A 214 5.19 -19.78 -9.58
C VAL A 214 5.81 -20.12 -8.23
N SER A 215 6.16 -19.10 -7.44
CA SER A 215 6.80 -19.29 -6.15
C SER A 215 5.90 -20.08 -5.18
N ALA A 216 4.59 -19.83 -5.20
CA ALA A 216 3.62 -20.59 -4.40
C ALA A 216 3.51 -22.05 -4.87
N ALA A 217 3.41 -22.28 -6.18
CA ALA A 217 3.31 -23.63 -6.75
C ALA A 217 4.57 -24.46 -6.48
N LEU A 218 5.76 -23.87 -6.63
CA LEU A 218 7.03 -24.53 -6.30
C LEU A 218 7.09 -24.92 -4.82
N THR A 219 6.62 -24.03 -3.93
CA THR A 219 6.57 -24.34 -2.49
C THR A 219 5.67 -25.54 -2.24
N LEU A 220 4.48 -25.59 -2.86
CA LEU A 220 3.55 -26.72 -2.74
C LEU A 220 4.17 -28.02 -3.25
N SER A 221 4.86 -28.00 -4.39
CA SER A 221 5.52 -29.21 -4.90
C SER A 221 6.61 -29.72 -3.97
N THR A 222 7.38 -28.84 -3.35
CA THR A 222 8.47 -29.24 -2.44
C THR A 222 7.94 -29.86 -1.15
N ILE A 223 6.81 -29.38 -0.63
CA ILE A 223 6.22 -29.89 0.62
C ILE A 223 5.22 -31.02 0.42
N ALA A 224 4.92 -31.41 -0.82
CA ALA A 224 3.94 -32.44 -1.13
C ALA A 224 4.44 -33.83 -0.68
N GLN A 225 3.76 -34.40 0.32
CA GLN A 225 4.15 -35.69 0.89
C GLN A 225 3.29 -36.83 0.35
N SER A 226 1.99 -36.58 0.19
CA SER A 226 1.06 -37.57 -0.34
C SER A 226 1.02 -37.59 -1.86
N GLU A 227 0.65 -38.73 -2.43
CA GLU A 227 0.48 -38.90 -3.88
C GLU A 227 -0.55 -37.91 -4.44
N GLY A 228 -1.65 -37.68 -3.71
CA GLY A 228 -2.66 -36.69 -4.08
C GLY A 228 -2.14 -35.26 -4.10
N GLU A 229 -1.35 -34.85 -3.09
CA GLU A 229 -0.72 -33.52 -3.07
C GLU A 229 0.30 -33.36 -4.20
N ARG A 230 1.05 -34.42 -4.53
CA ARG A 230 2.02 -34.40 -5.64
C ARG A 230 1.32 -34.26 -6.98
N ALA A 231 0.27 -35.04 -7.22
CA ALA A 231 -0.52 -34.93 -8.44
C ALA A 231 -1.15 -33.54 -8.59
N GLU A 232 -1.66 -32.96 -7.50
CA GLU A 232 -2.19 -31.59 -7.50
C GLU A 232 -1.10 -30.54 -7.82
N ALA A 233 0.05 -30.61 -7.14
CA ALA A 233 1.13 -29.68 -7.37
C ALA A 233 1.70 -29.79 -8.80
N LEU A 234 1.82 -31.01 -9.34
CA LEU A 234 2.19 -31.24 -10.73
C LEU A 234 1.21 -30.59 -11.71
N ALA A 235 -0.10 -30.79 -11.50
CA ALA A 235 -1.13 -30.18 -12.33
C ALA A 235 -1.08 -28.64 -12.29
N LEU A 236 -0.81 -28.05 -11.12
CA LEU A 236 -0.63 -26.60 -10.97
C LEU A 236 0.59 -26.10 -11.74
N LEU A 237 1.74 -26.79 -11.66
CA LEU A 237 2.95 -26.42 -12.39
C LEU A 237 2.74 -26.53 -13.91
N GLN A 238 2.11 -27.59 -14.40
CA GLN A 238 1.79 -27.76 -15.82
C GLN A 238 0.82 -26.66 -16.31
N GLN A 239 -0.19 -26.32 -15.50
CA GLN A 239 -1.10 -25.23 -15.80
C GLN A 239 -0.36 -23.88 -15.88
N ILE A 240 0.58 -23.61 -14.96
CA ILE A 240 1.40 -22.40 -14.99
C ILE A 240 2.29 -22.36 -16.23
N GLN A 241 2.91 -23.48 -16.61
CA GLN A 241 3.74 -23.55 -17.82
C GLN A 241 2.94 -23.17 -19.08
N LYS A 242 1.67 -23.58 -19.13
CA LYS A 242 0.75 -23.26 -20.22
C LYS A 242 0.30 -21.81 -20.20
N ASP A 243 -0.02 -21.27 -19.02
CA ASP A 243 -0.55 -19.92 -18.85
C ASP A 243 0.54 -18.83 -18.98
N LEU A 244 1.77 -19.14 -18.55
CA LEU A 244 2.91 -18.22 -18.42
C LEU A 244 4.19 -18.85 -19.00
N PRO A 245 4.26 -19.05 -20.33
CA PRO A 245 5.40 -19.73 -20.96
C PRO A 245 6.73 -19.01 -20.72
N GLU A 246 6.72 -17.70 -20.54
CA GLU A 246 7.92 -16.89 -20.20
C GLU A 246 8.51 -17.24 -18.83
N GLN A 247 7.72 -17.84 -17.94
CA GLN A 247 8.18 -18.32 -16.63
C GLN A 247 8.51 -19.82 -16.63
N GLY A 248 8.37 -20.51 -17.77
CA GLY A 248 8.55 -21.96 -17.90
C GLY A 248 9.93 -22.45 -17.43
N SER A 249 10.99 -21.67 -17.69
CA SER A 249 12.35 -22.03 -17.25
C SER A 249 12.52 -22.05 -15.73
N LEU A 250 11.64 -21.38 -14.98
CA LEU A 250 11.69 -21.37 -13.51
C LEU A 250 11.10 -22.64 -12.88
N ILE A 251 10.29 -23.39 -13.63
CA ILE A 251 9.56 -24.57 -13.15
C ILE A 251 9.97 -25.88 -13.83
N GLU A 252 10.71 -25.81 -14.92
CA GLU A 252 11.10 -26.97 -15.74
C GLU A 252 11.80 -28.07 -14.93
N HIS A 253 12.78 -27.71 -14.10
CA HIS A 253 13.47 -28.67 -13.24
C HIS A 253 12.50 -29.41 -12.31
N GLN A 254 11.58 -28.67 -11.68
CA GLN A 254 10.63 -29.23 -10.72
C GLN A 254 9.61 -30.14 -11.41
N LEU A 255 9.17 -29.77 -12.62
CA LEU A 255 8.27 -30.59 -13.43
C LEU A 255 8.90 -31.96 -13.74
N ILE A 256 10.15 -31.97 -14.22
CA ILE A 256 10.87 -33.21 -14.53
C ILE A 256 11.04 -34.09 -13.28
N GLU A 257 11.41 -33.48 -12.15
CA GLU A 257 11.57 -34.18 -10.88
C GLU A 257 10.25 -34.85 -10.42
N MET A 258 9.13 -34.15 -10.54
CA MET A 258 7.83 -34.69 -10.15
C MET A 258 7.32 -35.77 -11.11
N GLU A 259 7.51 -35.59 -12.42
CA GLU A 259 7.10 -36.58 -13.43
C GLU A 259 7.87 -37.89 -13.24
N THR A 260 9.18 -37.81 -13.04
CA THR A 260 10.03 -38.99 -12.80
C THR A 260 9.65 -39.72 -11.51
N ALA A 261 9.38 -38.98 -10.43
CA ALA A 261 8.94 -39.54 -9.14
C ALA A 261 7.56 -40.23 -9.21
N THR A 262 6.70 -39.82 -10.15
CA THR A 262 5.37 -40.43 -10.34
C THR A 262 5.50 -41.74 -11.11
N THR A 263 6.29 -41.76 -12.19
CA THR A 263 6.54 -42.98 -12.99
C THR A 263 7.29 -44.09 -12.22
N SER A 264 8.15 -43.75 -11.27
CA SER A 264 8.86 -44.75 -10.46
C SER A 264 7.96 -45.40 -9.40
N GLY A 265 6.97 -44.67 -8.86
CA GLY A 265 5.99 -45.22 -7.91
C GLY A 265 4.99 -46.21 -8.55
N GLU A 266 4.59 -45.96 -9.80
CA GLU A 266 3.72 -46.87 -10.57
C GLU A 266 4.43 -48.19 -10.91
N ALA A 267 5.74 -48.16 -11.20
CA ALA A 267 6.51 -49.37 -11.52
C ALA A 267 6.69 -50.32 -10.32
N GLU A 268 6.79 -49.79 -9.10
CA GLU A 268 6.90 -50.62 -7.88
C GLU A 268 5.55 -51.26 -7.49
N THR A 269 4.44 -50.55 -7.68
CA THR A 269 3.09 -51.06 -7.36
C THR A 269 2.63 -52.16 -8.31
N ASP A 270 2.94 -52.07 -9.61
CA ASP A 270 2.68 -53.15 -10.58
C ASP A 270 3.53 -54.41 -10.31
N SER A 271 4.77 -54.23 -9.85
CA SER A 271 5.63 -55.36 -9.50
C SER A 271 5.17 -56.13 -8.25
N ALA A 272 4.52 -55.45 -7.31
CA ALA A 272 3.98 -56.05 -6.08
C ALA A 272 2.66 -56.81 -6.34
N GLN A 273 1.83 -56.36 -7.29
CA GLN A 273 0.60 -57.07 -7.68
C GLN A 273 0.86 -58.28 -8.60
N SER A 274 1.98 -58.32 -9.31
CA SER A 274 2.37 -59.47 -10.13
C SER A 274 2.96 -60.65 -9.32
N GLN A 275 3.18 -60.51 -8.00
CA GLN A 275 3.73 -61.56 -7.13
C GLN A 275 2.73 -62.13 -6.11
N SER A 276 1.45 -61.70 -6.18
CA SER A 276 0.33 -62.28 -5.43
C SER A 276 -0.59 -63.08 -6.34
#